data_AF-G5AA35-F1
#
_entry.id   AF-G5AA35-F1
#
_cell.length_a   1.000
_cell.length_b   1.000
_cell.length_c   1.000
_cell.angle_alpha   90.00
_cell.angle_beta   90.00
_cell.angle_gamma   90.00
#
_symmetry.space_group_name_H-M   'P 1'
#
loop_
_entity.id
_entity.type
_entity.pdbx_description
1 polymer ?
#
loop_
_entity_poly.entity_id
_entity_poly.type
_entity_poly.pdbx_seq_one_letter_code
_entity_poly.pdbx_strand_id
1 'polypeptide(L)'
;SFQISSLALFFLKGGKLPYVAFNEGAPNYYLANESIQAAILGVGTDRTPPAYICGEIIFIDTFQATEDFNPYRLPYGTRFHVVTVANPKRT
;
A
#
# COMPACT_ATOMS: atom_id res chain seq x y z
N SER A 1 -12.31 -8.47 -0.09
CA SER A 1 -11.05 -8.36 -0.85
C SER A 1 -11.09 -7.09 -1.68
N PHE A 2 -9.94 -6.57 -2.11
CA PHE A 2 -9.87 -5.44 -3.03
C PHE A 2 -9.94 -5.90 -4.48
N GLN A 3 -10.44 -5.03 -5.36
CA GLN A 3 -10.49 -5.25 -6.80
C GLN A 3 -9.90 -4.04 -7.53
N ILE A 4 -9.47 -4.25 -8.78
CA ILE A 4 -9.16 -3.14 -9.68
C ILE A 4 -10.37 -2.20 -9.76
N SER A 5 -10.11 -0.90 -9.86
CA SER A 5 -11.08 0.20 -9.80
C SER A 5 -11.77 0.42 -8.44
N SER A 6 -11.42 -0.34 -7.40
CA SER A 6 -11.84 0.01 -6.04
C SER A 6 -11.07 1.24 -5.57
N LEU A 7 -11.77 2.16 -4.89
CA LEU A 7 -11.11 3.20 -4.10
C LEU A 7 -10.58 2.56 -2.80
N ALA A 8 -9.31 2.79 -2.49
CA ALA A 8 -8.69 2.27 -1.28
C ALA A 8 -7.98 3.36 -0.50
N LEU A 9 -8.04 3.25 0.83
CA LEU A 9 -7.31 4.09 1.77
C LEU A 9 -6.16 3.27 2.34
N PHE A 10 -4.98 3.85 2.39
CA PHE A 10 -3.78 3.26 2.95
C PHE A 10 -3.22 4.15 4.04
N PHE A 11 -2.66 3.56 5.09
CA PHE A 11 -2.13 4.28 6.25
C PHE A 11 -0.81 3.67 6.73
N LEU A 12 0.02 4.49 7.37
CA LEU A 12 1.26 4.02 8.00
C LEU A 12 0.95 3.21 9.26
N LYS A 13 1.29 1.93 9.28
CA LYS A 13 1.08 1.07 10.46
C LYS A 13 2.02 1.52 11.59
N GLY A 14 1.47 2.09 12.65
CA GLY A 14 2.25 2.65 13.76
C GLY A 14 3.11 3.86 13.37
N GLY A 15 2.69 4.62 12.35
CA GLY A 15 3.39 5.82 11.87
C GLY A 15 4.68 5.55 11.09
N LYS A 16 4.93 4.30 10.70
CA LYS A 16 6.10 3.88 9.93
C LYS A 16 5.69 3.10 8.69
N LEU A 17 6.58 3.07 7.70
CA LEU A 17 6.42 2.20 6.54
C LEU A 17 6.37 0.72 6.96
N PRO A 18 5.65 -0.13 6.23
CA PRO A 18 4.93 0.16 4.98
C PRO A 18 3.54 0.77 5.20
N TYR A 19 2.96 1.32 4.12
CA TYR A 19 1.52 1.64 4.09
C TYR A 19 0.71 0.35 3.93
N VAL A 20 -0.36 0.22 4.72
CA VAL A 20 -1.27 -0.92 4.70
C VAL A 20 -2.67 -0.43 4.36
N ALA A 21 -3.41 -1.20 3.58
CA ALA A 21 -4.79 -0.87 3.24
C ALA A 21 -5.70 -0.93 4.48
N PHE A 22 -6.60 0.04 4.60
CA PHE A 22 -7.65 0.05 5.61
C PHE A 22 -8.77 -0.92 5.22
N ASN A 23 -8.70 -2.14 5.76
CA ASN A 23 -9.76 -3.15 5.59
C ASN A 23 -9.67 -4.23 6.68
N GLU A 24 -10.71 -4.34 7.51
CA GLU A 24 -10.79 -5.37 8.57
C GLU A 24 -10.94 -6.79 7.99
N GLY A 25 -11.52 -6.94 6.79
CA GLY A 25 -11.78 -8.23 6.15
C GLY A 25 -10.79 -8.64 5.05
N ALA A 26 -9.72 -7.86 4.82
CA ALA A 26 -8.72 -8.16 3.79
C ALA A 26 -7.31 -7.74 4.25
N PRO A 27 -6.66 -8.52 5.12
CA PRO A 27 -5.32 -8.20 5.61
C PRO A 27 -4.25 -8.35 4.52
N ASN A 28 -3.05 -7.82 4.79
CA ASN A 28 -1.83 -7.97 3.97
C ASN A 28 -1.88 -7.32 2.58
N TYR A 29 -2.61 -6.22 2.42
CA TYR A 29 -2.53 -5.35 1.24
C TYR A 29 -1.63 -4.16 1.55
N TYR A 30 -0.54 -4.03 0.81
CA TYR A 30 0.48 -3.00 0.99
C TYR A 30 0.51 -2.07 -0.21
N LEU A 31 0.78 -0.79 0.01
CA LEU A 31 0.89 0.17 -1.10
C LEU A 31 2.24 0.02 -1.82
N ALA A 32 2.22 0.01 -3.15
CA ALA A 32 3.41 -0.05 -3.98
C ALA A 32 4.28 1.22 -3.84
N ASN A 33 5.59 1.06 -3.97
CA ASN A 33 6.54 2.15 -3.74
C ASN A 33 6.34 3.31 -4.72
N GLU A 34 6.06 3.03 -5.99
CA GLU A 34 5.77 4.04 -7.01
C GLU A 34 4.52 4.88 -6.67
N SER A 35 3.51 4.26 -6.05
CA SER A 35 2.31 4.98 -5.58
C SER A 35 2.63 5.88 -4.38
N ILE A 36 3.51 5.43 -3.48
CA ILE A 36 4.01 6.25 -2.36
C ILE A 36 4.81 7.45 -2.89
N GLN A 37 5.71 7.23 -3.84
CA GLN A 37 6.50 8.32 -4.44
C GLN A 37 5.61 9.32 -5.17
N ALA A 38 4.62 8.86 -5.92
CA ALA A 38 3.64 9.74 -6.57
C ALA A 38 2.85 10.57 -5.56
N ALA A 39 2.45 9.99 -4.43
CA ALA A 39 1.76 10.72 -3.35
C ALA A 39 2.63 11.80 -2.69
N ILE A 40 3.93 11.51 -2.52
CA ILE A 40 4.91 12.44 -1.92
C ILE A 40 5.21 13.59 -2.90
N LEU A 41 5.48 13.27 -4.17
CA LEU A 41 5.84 14.25 -5.20
C LEU A 41 4.65 15.12 -5.65
N GLY A 42 3.42 14.66 -5.44
CA GLY A 42 2.21 15.38 -5.84
C GLY A 42 1.93 16.69 -5.10
N VAL A 43 2.68 17.03 -4.03
CA VAL A 43 2.41 18.21 -3.20
C VAL A 43 3.68 19.03 -2.98
N GLY A 44 4.12 19.72 -4.03
CA GLY A 44 5.12 20.79 -3.94
C GLY A 44 6.48 20.35 -3.37
N THR A 45 7.02 21.10 -2.41
CA THR A 45 8.36 20.86 -1.82
C THR A 45 8.34 19.97 -0.59
N ASP A 46 7.17 19.66 -0.01
CA ASP A 46 7.05 18.82 1.18
C ASP A 46 7.21 17.33 0.81
N ARG A 47 8.36 16.77 1.19
CA ARG A 47 8.71 15.37 0.93
C ARG A 47 8.32 14.41 2.04
N THR A 48 7.56 14.88 3.03
CA THR A 48 7.15 14.05 4.17
C THR A 48 6.16 12.98 3.70
N PRO A 49 6.31 11.69 4.06
CA PRO A 49 5.27 10.70 3.80
C PRO A 49 3.95 11.11 4.49
N PRO A 50 2.82 11.20 3.78
CA PRO A 50 1.53 11.53 4.40
C PRO A 50 1.09 10.48 5.44
N ALA A 51 0.20 10.84 6.36
CA ALA A 51 -0.37 9.84 7.28
C ALA A 51 -1.23 8.81 6.52
N TYR A 52 -1.97 9.30 5.53
CA TYR A 52 -2.89 8.52 4.71
C TYR A 52 -2.70 8.80 3.22
N ILE A 53 -2.85 7.76 2.40
CA ILE A 53 -2.89 7.85 0.95
C ILE A 53 -4.19 7.20 0.47
N CYS A 54 -4.96 7.93 -0.32
CA CYS A 54 -6.15 7.40 -0.99
C CYS A 54 -5.93 7.37 -2.50
N GLY A 55 -6.34 6.31 -3.17
CA GLY A 55 -6.28 6.20 -4.62
C GLY A 55 -7.12 5.07 -5.18
N GLU A 56 -7.34 5.10 -6.49
CA GLU A 56 -8.07 4.05 -7.21
C GLU A 56 -7.10 2.93 -7.59
N ILE A 57 -7.42 1.69 -7.26
CA ILE A 57 -6.56 0.54 -7.54
C ILE A 57 -6.49 0.29 -9.05
N ILE A 58 -5.28 0.30 -9.60
CA ILE A 58 -5.03 -0.03 -11.02
C ILE A 58 -4.30 -1.35 -11.19
N PHE A 59 -3.62 -1.83 -10.15
CA PHE A 59 -2.89 -3.09 -10.20
C PHE A 59 -2.79 -3.74 -8.81
N ILE A 60 -2.80 -5.08 -8.79
CA ILE A 60 -2.63 -5.89 -7.57
C ILE A 60 -1.68 -7.05 -7.90
N ASP A 61 -0.45 -6.95 -7.44
CA ASP A 61 0.46 -8.10 -7.42
C ASP A 61 0.16 -8.98 -6.21
N THR A 62 0.16 -10.30 -6.42
CA THR A 62 -0.08 -11.29 -5.37
C THR A 62 1.15 -12.15 -5.17
N PHE A 63 1.59 -12.23 -3.92
CA PHE A 63 2.77 -12.99 -3.53
C PHE A 63 2.45 -13.91 -2.36
N GLN A 64 3.39 -14.81 -2.08
CA GLN A 64 3.41 -15.62 -0.88
C GLN A 64 4.71 -15.33 -0.13
N ALA A 65 4.64 -15.13 1.19
CA ALA A 65 5.80 -14.91 2.03
C ALA A 65 6.66 -16.17 2.07
N THR A 66 7.88 -16.06 1.57
CA THR A 66 8.90 -17.13 1.56
C THR A 66 10.12 -16.70 2.38
N GLU A 67 11.10 -17.59 2.50
CA GLU A 67 12.40 -17.25 3.08
C GLU A 67 13.14 -16.18 2.23
N ASP A 68 13.10 -16.32 0.91
CA ASP A 68 13.79 -15.41 -0.02
C ASP A 68 13.05 -14.07 -0.22
N PHE A 69 11.73 -14.04 -0.04
CA PHE A 69 10.91 -12.87 -0.32
C PHE A 69 9.80 -12.67 0.72
N ASN A 70 10.12 -11.88 1.75
CA ASN A 70 9.19 -11.50 2.80
C ASN A 70 9.49 -10.10 3.36
N PRO A 71 9.33 -9.04 2.54
CA PRO A 71 9.67 -7.68 2.94
C PRO A 71 8.84 -7.17 4.13
N TYR A 72 7.71 -7.82 4.42
CA TYR A 72 6.76 -7.43 5.46
C TYR A 72 6.83 -8.28 6.73
N ARG A 73 7.78 -9.22 6.81
CA ARG A 73 8.01 -10.11 7.97
C ARG A 73 6.74 -10.86 8.41
N LEU A 74 5.98 -11.34 7.44
CA LEU A 74 4.78 -12.16 7.64
C LEU A 74 5.17 -13.61 7.96
N PRO A 75 4.29 -14.40 8.60
CA PRO A 75 4.51 -15.84 8.70
C PRO A 75 4.71 -16.48 7.32
N TYR A 76 5.63 -17.44 7.19
CA TYR A 76 5.84 -18.12 5.91
C TYR A 76 4.58 -18.81 5.40
N GLY A 77 4.38 -18.78 4.09
CA GLY A 77 3.17 -19.26 3.44
C GLY A 77 2.02 -18.24 3.43
N THR A 78 2.12 -17.13 4.16
CA THR A 78 1.09 -16.07 4.17
C THR A 78 1.00 -15.41 2.80
N ARG A 79 -0.21 -15.33 2.25
CA ARG A 79 -0.46 -14.55 1.03
C ARG A 79 -0.50 -13.06 1.36
N PHE A 80 0.15 -12.26 0.52
CA PHE A 80 0.11 -10.80 0.61
C PHE A 80 0.02 -10.17 -0.78
N HIS A 81 -0.33 -8.90 -0.80
CA HIS A 81 -0.62 -8.16 -2.01
C HIS A 81 0.11 -6.82 -2.00
N VAL A 82 0.70 -6.45 -3.13
CA VAL A 82 1.25 -5.12 -3.37
C VAL A 82 0.34 -4.42 -4.38
N VAL A 83 -0.19 -3.26 -3.98
CA VAL A 83 -1.25 -2.56 -4.69
C VAL A 83 -0.73 -1.26 -5.26
N THR A 84 -0.90 -1.07 -6.56
CA THR A 84 -0.62 0.20 -7.23
C THR A 84 -1.92 0.96 -7.41
N VAL A 85 -1.93 2.24 -7.05
CA VAL A 85 -3.09 3.12 -7.20
C VAL A 85 -2.81 4.29 -8.13
N ALA A 86 -3.82 4.70 -8.90
CA ALA A 86 -3.81 5.92 -9.66
C ALA A 86 -4.26 7.13 -8.82
N ASN A 87 -3.78 8.30 -9.21
CA ASN A 87 -4.12 9.60 -8.62
C ASN A 87 -4.02 9.60 -7.07
N PRO A 88 -2.90 9.15 -6.47
CA PRO A 88 -2.78 9.07 -5.04
C PRO A 88 -2.88 10.46 -4.40
N LYS A 89 -3.81 10.61 -3.44
CA LYS A 89 -4.05 11.85 -2.70
C LYS A 89 -3.59 11.69 -1.26
N ARG A 90 -2.92 12.72 -0.75
CA ARG A 90 -2.61 12.88 0.68
C ARG A 90 -3.92 13.24 1.40
N THR A 91 -4.22 12.55 2.50
CA THR A 91 -5.43 12.77 3.33
C THR A 91 -5.06 12.85 4.80
#